data_AF-A0A378C4I2-F1
#
_entry.id   AF-A0A378C4I2-F1
#
_cell.length_a   1.000
_cell.length_b   1.000
_cell.length_c   1.000
_cell.angle_alpha   90.00
_cell.angle_beta   90.00
_cell.angle_gamma   90.00
#
_symmetry.space_group_name_H-M   'P 1'
#
loop_
_entity.id
_entity.type
_entity.pdbx_description
1 polymer ?
#
loop_
_entity_poly.entity_id
_entity_poly.type
_entity_poly.pdbx_seq_one_letter_code
_entity_poly.pdbx_strand_id
1 'polypeptide(L)'
;MVPSASQFTPMGRVPSQRLFTVIGTFAANSEVDGYQMLTNIDDASRLMRYPLGNITGWRLWLDKPLQVDTLSQQTLPPGTQWQDWRERKGELFQAVRMEKNMMGLLLSLIVAVAAFNIITSLG
;
A
#
# COMPACT_ATOMS: atom_id res chain seq x y z
N MET A 1 -3.59 -9.71 18.60
CA MET A 1 -2.36 -10.53 18.69
C MET A 1 -1.46 -10.16 17.53
N VAL A 2 -0.15 -9.97 17.75
CA VAL A 2 0.82 -9.65 16.70
C VAL A 2 1.82 -10.80 16.59
N PRO A 3 1.63 -11.75 15.65
CA PRO A 3 2.49 -12.93 15.52
C PRO A 3 3.95 -12.59 15.18
N SER A 4 4.16 -11.50 14.45
CA SER A 4 5.48 -11.01 14.06
C SER A 4 6.31 -10.49 15.24
N ALA A 5 5.67 -9.96 16.28
CA ALA A 5 6.31 -9.52 17.52
C ALA A 5 6.23 -10.63 18.58
N SER A 6 7.21 -11.53 18.62
CA SER A 6 7.22 -12.68 19.54
C SER A 6 8.41 -12.67 20.50
N GLN A 7 8.24 -13.18 21.72
CA GLN A 7 9.35 -13.45 22.64
C GLN A 7 9.65 -14.94 22.68
N PHE A 8 10.94 -15.27 22.71
CA PHE A 8 11.40 -16.63 22.93
C PHE A 8 11.29 -16.97 24.41
N THR A 9 10.50 -17.99 24.72
CA THR A 9 10.42 -18.60 26.04
C THR A 9 10.98 -20.03 25.96
N PRO A 10 11.37 -20.65 27.08
CA PRO A 10 11.76 -22.07 27.09
C PRO A 10 10.68 -23.00 26.52
N MET A 11 9.42 -22.55 26.49
CA MET A 11 8.26 -23.28 25.97
C MET A 11 7.92 -22.92 24.50
N GLY A 12 8.72 -22.09 23.83
CA GLY A 12 8.52 -21.68 22.43
C GLY A 12 8.31 -20.18 22.21
N ARG A 13 7.92 -19.79 20.99
CA ARG A 13 7.64 -18.40 20.61
C ARG A 13 6.24 -18.00 21.07
N VAL A 14 6.16 -17.03 21.97
CA VAL A 14 4.87 -16.46 22.43
C VAL A 14 4.62 -15.13 21.73
N PRO A 15 3.50 -14.97 21.02
CA PRO A 15 3.17 -13.74 20.32
C PRO A 15 2.82 -12.61 21.29
N SER A 16 3.08 -11.37 20.87
CA SER A 16 2.71 -10.19 21.65
C SER A 16 1.20 -10.00 21.62
N GLN A 17 0.62 -9.82 22.80
CA GLN A 17 -0.81 -9.60 23.00
C GLN A 17 -1.06 -8.64 24.16
N ARG A 18 -2.14 -7.87 24.05
CA ARG A 18 -2.61 -6.92 25.07
C ARG A 18 -4.12 -6.75 24.91
N LEU A 19 -4.83 -6.54 26.02
CA LEU A 19 -6.24 -6.16 26.02
C LEU A 19 -6.37 -4.64 25.76
N PHE A 20 -7.30 -4.27 24.90
CA PHE A 20 -7.65 -2.89 24.60
C PHE A 20 -9.11 -2.63 24.97
N THR A 21 -9.40 -1.44 25.49
CA THR A 21 -10.77 -1.01 25.78
C THR A 21 -11.36 -0.34 24.55
N VAL A 22 -12.51 -0.82 24.09
CA VAL A 22 -13.24 -0.21 22.98
C VAL A 22 -13.98 1.03 23.49
N ILE A 23 -13.65 2.20 22.96
CA ILE A 23 -14.27 3.49 23.34
C ILE A 23 -15.24 4.03 22.28
N GLY A 24 -15.28 3.41 21.10
CA GLY A 24 -16.12 3.84 19.98
C GLY A 24 -15.79 3.09 18.69
N THR A 25 -16.52 3.42 17.64
CA THR A 25 -16.34 2.90 16.29
C THR A 25 -16.29 4.06 15.29
N PHE A 26 -15.75 3.80 14.09
CA PHE A 26 -15.81 4.74 12.96
C PHE A 26 -16.51 4.07 11.78
N ALA A 27 -17.08 4.88 10.89
CA ALA A 27 -17.69 4.43 9.65
C ALA A 27 -17.22 5.34 8.52
N ALA A 28 -16.37 4.81 7.64
CA ALA A 28 -15.90 5.48 6.42
C ALA A 28 -16.65 5.00 5.16
N ASN A 29 -17.57 4.03 5.31
CA ASN A 29 -18.25 3.36 4.21
C ASN A 29 -17.24 2.78 3.20
N SER A 30 -16.18 2.18 3.74
CA SER A 30 -15.04 1.65 3.00
C SER A 30 -14.63 0.31 3.59
N GLU A 31 -13.91 -0.51 2.82
CA GLU A 31 -13.45 -1.83 3.26
C GLU A 31 -12.66 -1.79 4.58
N VAL A 32 -12.02 -0.64 4.86
CA VAL A 32 -11.24 -0.39 6.08
C VAL A 32 -12.07 -0.52 7.37
N ASP A 33 -13.37 -0.29 7.31
CA ASP A 33 -14.28 -0.39 8.46
C ASP A 33 -14.30 -1.82 9.04
N GLY A 34 -14.03 -2.83 8.21
CA GLY A 34 -14.04 -4.24 8.63
C GLY A 34 -12.73 -4.74 9.25
N TYR A 35 -11.61 -4.03 9.11
CA TYR A 35 -10.30 -4.55 9.52
C TYR A 35 -9.33 -3.53 10.13
N GLN A 36 -9.59 -2.23 10.05
CA GLN A 36 -8.73 -1.22 10.67
C GLN A 36 -9.25 -0.84 12.06
N MET A 37 -8.31 -0.59 12.97
CA MET A 37 -8.58 -0.09 14.31
C MET A 37 -7.61 1.05 14.61
N LEU A 38 -8.09 2.05 15.35
CA LEU A 38 -7.29 3.17 15.80
C LEU A 38 -6.95 3.00 17.28
N THR A 39 -5.70 3.27 17.64
CA THR A 39 -5.22 3.23 19.02
C THR A 39 -4.13 4.28 19.20
N ASN A 40 -3.75 4.54 20.46
CA ASN A 40 -2.63 5.42 20.75
C ASN A 40 -1.32 4.83 20.21
N ILE A 41 -0.47 5.66 19.61
CA ILE A 41 0.77 5.22 18.98
C ILE A 41 1.74 4.57 19.98
N ASP A 42 1.79 5.06 21.23
CA ASP A 42 2.66 4.49 22.27
C ASP A 42 2.19 3.10 22.69
N ASP A 43 0.87 2.91 22.80
CA ASP A 43 0.29 1.59 23.09
C ASP A 43 0.53 0.60 21.95
N ALA A 44 0.42 1.05 20.70
CA ALA A 44 0.78 0.26 19.53
C ALA A 44 2.27 -0.11 19.52
N SER A 45 3.17 0.86 19.76
CA SER A 45 4.62 0.61 19.81
C SER A 45 5.00 -0.39 20.90
N ARG A 46 4.36 -0.32 22.08
CA ARG A 46 4.54 -1.32 23.16
C ARG A 46 4.05 -2.71 22.74
N LEU A 47 2.90 -2.80 22.07
CA LEU A 47 2.40 -4.06 21.53
C LEU A 47 3.34 -4.64 20.46
N MET A 48 3.94 -3.79 19.62
CA MET A 48 4.95 -4.16 18.63
C MET A 48 6.33 -4.48 19.25
N ARG A 49 6.51 -4.24 20.56
CA ARG A 49 7.74 -4.41 21.32
C ARG A 49 8.90 -3.55 20.80
N TYR A 50 8.60 -2.35 20.33
CA TYR A 50 9.61 -1.37 19.99
C TYR A 50 10.23 -0.73 21.23
N PRO A 51 11.49 -0.25 21.14
CA PRO A 51 12.06 0.61 22.16
C PRO A 51 11.19 1.85 22.42
N LEU A 52 11.26 2.41 23.62
CA LEU A 52 10.56 3.65 23.97
C LEU A 52 10.96 4.78 23.03
N GLY A 53 9.96 5.46 22.46
CA GLY A 53 10.16 6.53 21.48
C GLY A 53 10.29 6.06 20.02
N ASN A 54 10.37 4.75 19.78
CA ASN A 54 10.43 4.23 18.42
C ASN A 54 9.02 4.01 17.83
N ILE A 55 8.93 4.23 16.52
CA ILE A 55 7.74 4.03 15.70
C ILE A 55 8.09 3.15 14.51
N THR A 56 7.08 2.58 13.85
CA THR A 56 7.30 1.79 12.61
C THR A 56 7.91 2.63 11.50
N GLY A 57 7.50 3.90 11.38
CA GLY A 57 8.01 4.81 10.37
C GLY A 57 7.11 6.02 10.17
N TRP A 58 7.38 6.77 9.10
CA TRP A 58 6.68 7.99 8.75
C TRP A 58 5.58 7.70 7.73
N ARG A 59 4.33 8.04 8.06
CA ARG A 59 3.21 7.97 7.11
C ARG A 59 3.30 9.15 6.15
N LEU A 60 3.40 8.85 4.86
CA LEU A 60 3.44 9.85 3.80
C LEU A 60 2.08 9.98 3.12
N TRP A 61 1.68 11.21 2.84
CA TRP A 61 0.60 11.53 1.90
C TRP A 61 1.25 12.03 0.61
N LEU A 62 0.82 11.48 -0.51
CA LEU A 62 1.39 11.76 -1.83
C LEU A 62 0.35 12.47 -2.67
N ASP A 63 0.75 13.51 -3.41
CA ASP A 63 -0.14 14.20 -4.34
C ASP A 63 -0.61 13.28 -5.47
N LYS A 64 0.28 12.37 -5.91
CA LYS A 64 0.03 11.39 -6.97
C LYS A 64 0.30 9.96 -6.45
N PRO A 65 -0.62 9.37 -5.66
CA PRO A 65 -0.38 8.10 -4.98
C PRO A 65 -0.23 6.89 -5.90
N LEU A 66 -0.71 6.99 -7.15
CA LEU A 66 -0.55 5.96 -8.19
C LEU A 66 0.84 5.95 -8.84
N GLN A 67 1.65 6.99 -8.63
CA GLN A 67 3.04 7.08 -9.13
C GLN A 67 4.06 6.48 -8.15
N VAL A 68 3.59 5.67 -7.20
CA VAL A 68 4.42 5.11 -6.12
C VAL A 68 5.54 4.19 -6.64
N ASP A 69 5.38 3.64 -7.84
CA ASP A 69 6.42 2.88 -8.54
C ASP A 69 7.67 3.70 -8.81
N THR A 70 7.50 4.92 -9.30
CA THR A 70 8.60 5.86 -9.54
C THR A 70 9.12 6.48 -8.24
N LEU A 71 8.22 6.88 -7.35
CA LEU A 71 8.58 7.51 -6.07
C LEU A 71 9.39 6.55 -5.16
N SER A 72 9.12 5.25 -5.22
CA SER A 72 9.86 4.25 -4.44
C SER A 72 11.33 4.10 -4.84
N GLN A 73 11.75 4.59 -6.01
CA GLN A 73 13.13 4.48 -6.52
C GLN A 73 14.02 5.66 -6.13
N GLN A 74 13.47 6.69 -5.50
CA GLN A 74 14.24 7.85 -5.08
C GLN A 74 15.26 7.50 -3.99
N THR A 75 16.34 8.27 -3.90
CA THR A 75 17.34 8.09 -2.84
C THR A 75 16.71 8.37 -1.48
N LEU A 76 16.76 7.39 -0.58
CA LEU A 76 16.25 7.50 0.78
C LEU A 76 17.38 7.79 1.76
N PRO A 77 17.08 8.42 2.92
CA PRO A 77 18.05 8.54 4.00
C PRO A 77 18.65 7.18 4.39
N PRO A 78 19.94 7.13 4.78
CA PRO A 78 20.58 5.88 5.17
C PRO A 78 19.80 5.15 6.27
N GLY A 79 19.65 3.82 6.10
CA GLY A 79 18.94 2.98 7.08
C GLY A 79 17.41 3.05 7.02
N THR A 80 16.84 3.73 6.03
CA THR A 80 15.38 3.76 5.81
C THR A 80 14.97 2.85 4.67
N GLN A 81 13.71 2.41 4.70
CA GLN A 81 13.10 1.56 3.66
C GLN A 81 11.76 2.16 3.26
N TRP A 82 11.44 2.07 1.97
CA TRP A 82 10.14 2.46 1.45
C TRP A 82 9.17 1.28 1.51
N GLN A 83 8.02 1.50 2.14
CA GLN A 83 6.90 0.55 2.15
C GLN A 83 5.65 1.30 1.69
N ASP A 84 4.84 0.65 0.87
CA ASP A 84 3.63 1.27 0.33
C ASP A 84 2.45 0.31 0.22
N TRP A 85 1.31 0.87 -0.17
CA TRP A 85 0.03 0.18 -0.21
C TRP A 85 -0.02 -0.99 -1.21
N ARG A 86 0.91 -1.09 -2.16
CA ARG A 86 0.97 -2.22 -3.12
C ARG A 86 1.26 -3.55 -2.42
N GLU A 87 1.91 -3.54 -1.26
CA GLU A 87 2.11 -4.76 -0.45
C GLU A 87 0.78 -5.37 0.01
N ARG A 88 -0.25 -4.54 0.23
CA ARG A 88 -1.58 -5.00 0.66
C ARG A 88 -2.58 -5.12 -0.48
N LYS A 89 -2.42 -4.33 -1.54
CA LYS A 89 -3.38 -4.19 -2.65
C LYS A 89 -2.70 -4.29 -4.02
N GLY A 90 -1.79 -5.27 -4.17
CA GLY A 90 -1.05 -5.49 -5.41
C GLY A 90 -1.95 -5.70 -6.63
N GLU A 91 -3.06 -6.43 -6.46
CA GLU A 91 -4.04 -6.69 -7.53
C GLU A 91 -4.68 -5.41 -8.06
N LEU A 92 -5.05 -4.47 -7.18
CA LEU A 92 -5.63 -3.18 -7.58
C LEU A 92 -4.62 -2.36 -8.39
N PHE A 93 -3.35 -2.32 -7.96
CA PHE A 93 -2.31 -1.60 -8.70
C PHE A 93 -2.09 -2.21 -10.09
N GLN A 94 -2.06 -3.54 -10.20
CA GLN A 94 -1.93 -4.23 -11.48
C GLN A 94 -3.14 -3.97 -12.39
N ALA A 95 -4.36 -3.97 -11.84
CA ALA A 95 -5.58 -3.66 -12.58
C ALA A 95 -5.52 -2.25 -13.20
N VAL A 96 -5.15 -1.24 -12.42
CA VAL A 96 -5.01 0.15 -12.90
C VAL A 96 -3.93 0.26 -13.98
N ARG A 97 -2.80 -0.43 -13.82
CA ARG A 97 -1.73 -0.44 -14.82
C ARG A 97 -2.18 -1.11 -16.12
N MET A 98 -2.90 -2.22 -16.03
CA MET A 98 -3.42 -2.95 -17.18
C MET A 98 -4.47 -2.12 -17.93
N GLU A 99 -5.37 -1.46 -17.20
CA GLU A 99 -6.38 -0.57 -17.78
C GLU A 99 -5.74 0.53 -18.63
N LYS A 100 -4.71 1.20 -18.09
CA LYS A 100 -4.00 2.27 -18.79
C LYS A 100 -3.30 1.78 -20.06
N ASN A 101 -2.67 0.61 -19.99
CA ASN A 101 -2.03 -0.01 -21.15
C ASN A 101 -3.05 -0.39 -22.23
N MET A 102 -4.22 -0.88 -21.83
CA MET A 102 -5.30 -1.25 -22.74
C MET A 102 -5.88 -0.04 -23.47
N MET A 103 -6.10 1.08 -22.78
CA MET A 103 -6.53 2.33 -23.42
C MET A 103 -5.50 2.82 -24.45
N GLY A 104 -4.21 2.76 -24.13
CA GLY A 104 -3.13 3.12 -25.06
C GLY A 104 -3.09 2.23 -26.31
N LEU A 105 -3.25 0.91 -26.12
CA LEU A 105 -3.32 -0.06 -27.21
C LEU A 105 -4.50 0.25 -28.15
N LEU A 106 -5.70 0.43 -27.59
CA LEU A 106 -6.91 0.73 -28.38
C LEU A 106 -6.75 2.03 -29.17
N LEU A 107 -6.23 3.09 -28.54
CA LEU A 107 -5.99 4.36 -29.20
C LEU A 107 -4.96 4.22 -30.34
N SER A 108 -3.87 3.48 -30.11
CA SER A 108 -2.86 3.22 -31.14
C SER A 108 -3.44 2.46 -32.35
N LEU A 109 -4.35 1.51 -32.10
CA LEU A 109 -4.99 0.72 -33.15
C LEU A 109 -5.92 1.59 -33.99
N ILE A 110 -6.72 2.46 -33.36
CA ILE A 110 -7.60 3.41 -34.05
C ILE A 110 -6.77 4.32 -34.96
N VAL A 111 -5.67 4.87 -34.44
CA VAL A 111 -4.77 5.73 -35.22
C VAL A 111 -4.13 4.96 -36.38
N ALA A 112 -3.69 3.73 -36.15
CA ALA A 112 -3.09 2.88 -37.18
C ALA A 112 -4.09 2.58 -38.31
N VAL A 113 -5.31 2.13 -37.97
CA VAL A 113 -6.37 1.85 -38.95
C VAL A 113 -6.75 3.10 -39.74
N ALA A 114 -6.88 4.25 -39.06
CA ALA A 114 -7.16 5.52 -39.72
C ALA A 114 -6.05 5.92 -40.70
N ALA A 115 -4.78 5.78 -40.30
CA ALA A 115 -3.63 6.07 -41.17
C ALA A 115 -3.60 5.16 -42.41
N PHE A 116 -3.84 3.85 -42.24
CA PHE A 116 -3.93 2.91 -43.37
C PHE A 116 -5.07 3.28 -44.32
N ASN A 117 -6.26 3.61 -43.80
CA ASN A 117 -7.41 4.01 -44.62
C ASN A 117 -7.12 5.28 -45.44
N ILE A 118 -6.39 6.25 -44.89
CA ILE A 118 -6.00 7.46 -45.63
C ILE A 118 -5.03 7.10 -46.77
N ILE A 119 -4.05 6.25 -46.51
CA ILE A 119 -3.07 5.82 -47.53
C ILE A 119 -3.76 5.05 -48.66
N THR A 120 -4.66 4.12 -48.33
CA THR A 120 -5.37 3.31 -49.34
C THR A 120 -6.43 4.09 -50.12
N SER A 121 -6.99 5.16 -49.54
CA SER A 121 -7.96 6.02 -50.23
C SER A 121 -7.31 7.07 -51.14
N LEU A 122 -6.03 7.41 -50.92
CA LEU A 122 -5.29 8.38 -51.73
C LEU A 122 -4.41 7.72 -52.80
N GLY A 123 -4.17 6.39 -52.70
CA GLY A 123 -3.45 5.57 -53.67
C GLY A 123 -4.32 4.98 -54.77
#